data_AF-A0A951V314-F1
#
_entry.id   AF-A0A951V314-F1
#
_cell.length_a   1.000
_cell.length_b   1.000
_cell.length_c   1.000
_cell.angle_alpha   90.00
_cell.angle_beta   90.00
_cell.angle_gamma   90.00
#
_symmetry.space_group_name_H-M   'P 1'
#
loop_
_entity.id
_entity.type
_entity.pdbx_description
1 polymer ?
#
loop_
_entity_poly.entity_id
_entity_poly.type
_entity_poly.pdbx_seq_one_letter_code
_entity_poly.pdbx_strand_id
1 'polypeptide(L)'
;MTRMWNLNPAYLCTQHLLGEHKEIHQAVGSILKGRSLKGHLEKGQLEIHNLKKRHAELVREMKKRNFNHNSPLPDFEEFYAGKIDPQKNKLDLMKRCKKCRVRIKDQDKKEKQT
;
A
#
# COMPACT_ATOMS: atom_id res chain seq x y z
N MET A 1 -6.51 -10.97 -2.74
CA MET A 1 -6.41 -10.62 -1.29
C MET A 1 -6.26 -9.12 -1.26
N THR A 2 -6.97 -8.39 -0.41
CA THR A 2 -6.80 -6.93 -0.30
C THR A 2 -5.82 -6.62 0.83
N ARG A 3 -4.69 -5.95 0.51
CA ARG A 3 -3.69 -5.54 1.49
C ARG A 3 -3.06 -4.19 1.16
N MET A 4 -2.81 -3.41 2.21
CA MET A 4 -1.90 -2.27 2.21
C MET A 4 -0.59 -2.66 2.91
N TRP A 5 0.55 -2.31 2.32
CA TRP A 5 1.85 -2.44 2.99
C TRP A 5 2.06 -1.30 3.98
N ASN A 6 1.52 -0.11 3.69
CA ASN A 6 1.67 1.10 4.51
C ASN A 6 3.15 1.39 4.88
N LEU A 7 4.02 1.24 3.89
CA LEU A 7 5.46 1.53 3.95
C LEU A 7 5.79 2.61 2.93
N ASN A 8 6.94 3.27 3.06
CA ASN A 8 7.45 4.16 2.02
C ASN A 8 7.39 3.45 0.63
N PRO A 9 6.64 3.96 -0.36
CA PRO A 9 6.49 3.31 -1.66
C PRO A 9 7.81 3.00 -2.38
N ALA A 10 8.88 3.75 -2.10
CA ALA A 10 10.22 3.50 -2.65
C ALA A 10 10.76 2.11 -2.28
N TYR A 11 10.31 1.54 -1.16
CA TYR A 11 10.66 0.21 -0.67
C TYR A 11 10.06 -0.90 -1.52
N LEU A 12 8.93 -0.64 -2.16
CA LEU A 12 8.19 -1.63 -2.93
C LEU A 12 8.87 -1.87 -4.28
N CYS A 13 9.06 -3.14 -4.65
CA CYS A 13 9.36 -3.47 -6.04
C CYS A 13 8.13 -3.20 -6.93
N THR A 14 8.31 -3.14 -8.24
CA THR A 14 7.22 -2.85 -9.19
C THR A 14 5.98 -3.72 -8.96
N GLN A 15 6.16 -5.03 -8.77
CA GLN A 15 5.04 -5.95 -8.53
C GLN A 15 4.24 -5.58 -7.27
N HIS A 16 4.90 -5.24 -6.16
CA HIS A 16 4.20 -4.91 -4.92
C HIS A 16 3.63 -3.48 -4.94
N LEU A 17 4.27 -2.55 -5.64
CA LEU A 17 3.75 -1.20 -5.86
C LEU A 17 2.44 -1.24 -6.64
N LEU A 18 2.43 -1.94 -7.79
CA LEU A 18 1.25 -2.07 -8.64
C LEU A 18 0.19 -2.99 -8.01
N GLY A 19 0.63 -4.03 -7.28
CA GLY A 19 -0.26 -4.92 -6.54
C GLY A 19 -1.04 -4.19 -5.46
N GLU A 20 -0.37 -3.40 -4.62
CA GLU A 20 -1.03 -2.60 -3.59
C GLU A 20 -1.98 -1.56 -4.21
N HIS A 21 -1.55 -0.87 -5.27
CA HIS A 21 -2.38 0.08 -6.01
C HIS A 21 -3.70 -0.57 -6.49
N LYS A 22 -3.63 -1.74 -7.12
CA LYS A 22 -4.80 -2.52 -7.54
C LYS A 22 -5.67 -2.95 -6.36
N GLU A 23 -5.07 -3.40 -5.26
CA GLU A 23 -5.79 -3.87 -4.09
C GLU A 23 -6.55 -2.73 -3.38
N ILE A 24 -6.03 -1.50 -3.40
CA ILE A 24 -6.78 -0.31 -2.94
C ILE A 24 -8.04 -0.10 -3.79
N HIS A 25 -7.96 -0.20 -5.12
CA HIS A 25 -9.16 -0.13 -5.97
C HIS A 25 -10.17 -1.24 -5.63
N GLN A 26 -9.71 -2.45 -5.31
CA GLN A 26 -10.58 -3.55 -4.88
C GLN A 26 -11.26 -3.27 -3.53
N ALA A 27 -10.54 -2.63 -2.59
CA ALA A 27 -11.09 -2.20 -1.31
C ALA A 27 -12.22 -1.18 -1.50
N VAL A 28 -11.95 -0.12 -2.28
CA VAL A 28 -12.92 0.94 -2.57
C VAL A 28 -14.13 0.37 -3.33
N GLY A 29 -13.91 -0.50 -4.31
CA GLY A 29 -14.99 -1.19 -5.00
C GLY A 29 -15.86 -2.06 -4.09
N SER A 30 -15.30 -2.60 -3.01
CA SER A 30 -16.06 -3.33 -1.97
C SER A 30 -16.88 -2.39 -1.11
N ILE A 31 -16.30 -1.25 -0.68
CA ILE A 31 -17.01 -0.20 0.09
C ILE A 31 -18.23 0.29 -0.68
N LEU A 32 -18.05 0.68 -1.95
CA LEU A 32 -19.13 1.19 -2.81
C LEU A 32 -20.25 0.17 -3.04
N LYS A 33 -19.96 -1.13 -2.94
CA LYS A 33 -20.93 -2.22 -3.11
C LYS A 33 -21.51 -2.72 -1.77
N GLY A 34 -21.19 -2.08 -0.65
CA GLY A 34 -21.62 -2.53 0.68
C GLY A 34 -21.07 -3.91 1.07
N ARG A 35 -19.95 -4.34 0.48
CA ARG A 35 -19.35 -5.65 0.76
C ARG A 35 -18.45 -5.56 1.99
N SER A 36 -18.58 -6.57 2.86
CA SER A 36 -17.80 -6.63 4.10
C SER A 36 -16.30 -6.75 3.82
N LEU A 37 -15.53 -5.87 4.47
CA LEU A 37 -14.06 -5.91 4.54
C LEU A 37 -13.56 -6.41 5.91
N LYS A 38 -14.47 -6.84 6.79
CA LYS A 38 -14.18 -7.19 8.20
C LYS A 38 -12.96 -8.10 8.35
N GLY A 39 -12.89 -9.18 7.57
CA GLY A 39 -11.77 -10.13 7.64
C GLY A 39 -10.41 -9.54 7.24
N HIS A 40 -10.36 -8.50 6.40
CA HIS A 40 -9.11 -7.80 6.07
C HIS A 40 -8.73 -6.79 7.15
N LEU A 41 -9.73 -6.11 7.74
CA LEU A 41 -9.53 -5.16 8.83
C LEU A 41 -9.01 -5.87 10.08
N GLU A 42 -9.62 -7.00 10.47
CA GLU A 42 -9.23 -7.80 11.64
C GLU A 42 -7.83 -8.41 11.51
N LYS A 43 -7.41 -8.76 10.29
CA LYS A 43 -6.06 -9.28 10.02
C LYS A 43 -5.00 -8.17 9.96
N GLY A 44 -5.38 -6.90 10.14
CA GLY A 44 -4.50 -5.75 10.04
C GLY A 44 -3.92 -5.57 8.63
N GLN A 45 -4.69 -5.90 7.60
CA GLN A 45 -4.27 -5.80 6.20
C GLN A 45 -4.72 -4.49 5.54
N LEU A 46 -5.66 -3.76 6.14
CA LEU A 46 -6.32 -2.62 5.53
C LEU A 46 -6.62 -1.55 6.59
N GLU A 47 -6.50 -0.27 6.21
CA GLU A 47 -6.93 0.90 6.98
C GLU A 47 -7.77 1.79 6.07
N ILE A 48 -9.07 1.92 6.36
CA ILE A 48 -10.00 2.63 5.45
C ILE A 48 -9.75 4.14 5.45
N HIS A 49 -9.46 4.71 6.62
CA HIS A 49 -9.19 6.14 6.80
C HIS A 49 -7.91 6.65 6.13
N ASN A 50 -7.13 5.77 5.50
CA ASN A 50 -5.86 6.11 4.85
C ASN A 50 -5.86 5.77 3.35
N LEU A 51 -6.95 5.28 2.77
CA LEU A 51 -6.99 4.76 1.39
C LEU A 51 -6.67 5.83 0.33
N LYS A 52 -7.27 7.02 0.44
CA LYS A 52 -7.04 8.14 -0.51
C LYS A 52 -5.60 8.63 -0.41
N LYS A 53 -5.12 8.86 0.81
CA LYS A 53 -3.72 9.25 1.07
C LYS A 53 -2.75 8.22 0.52
N ARG A 54 -2.98 6.94 0.83
CA ARG A 54 -2.10 5.85 0.40
C ARG A 54 -2.06 5.70 -1.11
N HIS A 55 -3.21 5.79 -1.78
CA HIS A 55 -3.26 5.79 -3.23
C HIS A 55 -2.41 6.92 -3.84
N ALA A 56 -2.52 8.14 -3.31
CA ALA A 56 -1.71 9.27 -3.78
C ALA A 56 -0.20 9.05 -3.60
N GLU A 57 0.22 8.42 -2.49
CA GLU A 57 1.63 8.04 -2.28
C GLU A 57 2.13 7.03 -3.31
N LEU A 58 1.34 5.98 -3.59
CA LEU A 58 1.67 4.98 -4.59
C LEU A 58 1.74 5.60 -5.99
N VAL A 59 0.78 6.44 -6.36
CA VAL A 59 0.76 7.16 -7.64
C VAL A 59 1.99 8.06 -7.79
N ARG A 60 2.41 8.75 -6.73
CA ARG A 60 3.62 9.58 -6.76
C ARG A 60 4.86 8.75 -7.09
N GLU A 61 5.01 7.59 -6.46
CA GLU A 61 6.12 6.67 -6.75
C GLU A 61 6.01 6.02 -8.13
N MET A 62 4.79 5.71 -8.59
CA MET A 62 4.54 5.24 -9.94
C MET A 62 5.00 6.27 -10.98
N LYS A 63 4.62 7.55 -10.81
CA LYS A 63 5.06 8.65 -11.67
C LYS A 63 6.58 8.82 -11.64
N LYS A 64 7.20 8.75 -10.45
CA LYS A 64 8.67 8.79 -10.31
C LYS A 64 9.38 7.67 -11.07
N ARG A 65 8.73 6.52 -11.25
CA ARG A 65 9.23 5.39 -12.04
C ARG A 65 8.75 5.40 -13.49
N ASN A 66 8.22 6.52 -13.97
CA ASN A 66 7.71 6.73 -15.34
C ASN A 66 6.53 5.82 -15.73
N PHE A 67 5.73 5.36 -14.76
CA PHE A 67 4.46 4.71 -15.08
C PHE A 67 3.41 5.74 -15.51
N ASN A 68 2.65 5.43 -16.56
CA ASN A 68 1.51 6.21 -16.99
C ASN A 68 0.25 5.80 -16.21
N HIS A 69 -0.04 6.51 -15.11
CA HIS A 69 -1.19 6.21 -14.26
C HIS A 69 -2.45 6.96 -14.72
N ASN A 70 -3.46 6.22 -15.18
CA ASN A 70 -4.74 6.75 -15.70
C ASN A 70 -5.99 6.20 -14.99
N SER A 71 -5.85 5.73 -13.75
CA SER A 71 -6.93 5.11 -12.98
C SER A 71 -7.14 5.86 -11.65
N PRO A 72 -7.76 7.05 -11.64
CA PRO A 72 -8.06 7.74 -10.39
C PRO A 72 -8.98 6.88 -9.49
N LEU A 73 -8.90 7.07 -8.18
CA LEU A 73 -9.89 6.48 -7.28
C LEU A 73 -11.26 7.09 -7.53
N PRO A 74 -12.35 6.29 -7.52
CA PRO A 74 -13.70 6.84 -7.50
C PRO A 74 -13.94 7.57 -6.18
N ASP A 75 -14.96 8.43 -6.15
CA ASP A 75 -15.35 9.09 -4.90
C ASP A 75 -16.03 8.10 -3.94
N PHE A 76 -15.70 8.21 -2.66
CA PHE A 76 -16.24 7.41 -1.56
C PHE A 76 -15.91 8.07 -0.21
N GLU A 77 -16.66 7.72 0.82
CA GLU A 77 -16.42 8.18 2.18
C GLU A 77 -15.42 7.28 2.91
N GLU A 78 -14.35 7.90 3.43
CA GLU A 78 -13.42 7.24 4.33
C GLU A 78 -13.96 7.29 5.76
N PHE A 79 -13.87 6.18 6.48
CA PHE A 79 -14.25 6.09 7.88
C PHE A 79 -13.17 5.36 8.68
N TYR A 80 -13.16 5.60 9.99
CA TYR A 80 -12.13 5.05 10.85
C TYR A 80 -12.35 3.55 11.10
N ALA A 81 -11.63 2.72 10.33
CA ALA A 81 -11.64 1.27 10.49
C ALA A 81 -10.31 0.64 10.07
N GLY A 82 -9.95 -0.44 10.78
CA GLY A 82 -8.70 -1.17 10.57
C GLY A 82 -7.49 -0.49 11.19
N LYS A 83 -6.43 -1.27 11.38
CA LYS A 83 -5.14 -0.81 11.89
C LYS A 83 -4.03 -1.69 11.33
N ILE A 84 -3.05 -1.08 10.69
CA ILE A 84 -1.87 -1.72 10.13
C ILE A 84 -0.71 -1.48 11.08
N ASP A 85 0.15 -2.48 11.21
CA ASP A 85 1.45 -2.37 11.85
C ASP A 85 2.54 -2.28 10.76
N PRO A 86 3.12 -1.08 10.51
CA PRO A 86 4.15 -0.91 9.50
C PRO A 86 5.41 -1.74 9.78
N GLN A 87 5.79 -1.96 11.03
CA GLN A 87 7.00 -2.74 11.35
C GLN A 87 6.78 -4.22 11.03
N LYS A 88 5.63 -4.77 11.41
CA LYS A 88 5.23 -6.13 11.03
C LYS A 88 5.17 -6.29 9.51
N ASN A 89 4.61 -5.30 8.80
CA ASN A 89 4.55 -5.29 7.34
C ASN A 89 5.94 -5.23 6.69
N LYS A 90 6.86 -4.41 7.22
CA LYS A 90 8.25 -4.31 6.75
C LYS A 90 8.94 -5.68 6.85
N LEU A 91 8.87 -6.33 8.01
CA LEU A 91 9.47 -7.65 8.23
C LEU A 91 8.86 -8.73 7.32
N ASP A 92 7.53 -8.75 7.19
CA ASP A 92 6.82 -9.70 6.33
C ASP A 92 7.18 -9.50 4.84
N LEU A 93 7.22 -8.25 4.36
CA LEU A 93 7.61 -7.94 2.99
C LEU A 93 9.06 -8.37 2.70
N MET A 94 9.98 -8.10 3.64
CA MET A 94 11.39 -8.49 3.50
C MET A 94 11.57 -10.02 3.44
N LYS A 95 10.74 -10.77 4.17
CA LYS A 95 10.73 -12.24 4.14
C LYS A 95 10.20 -12.76 2.80
N ARG A 96 9.10 -12.18 2.29
CA ARG A 96 8.42 -12.64 1.06
C ARG A 96 9.12 -12.24 -0.23
N CYS A 97 9.84 -11.11 -0.27
CA CYS A 97 10.36 -10.56 -1.50
C CYS A 97 11.81 -10.08 -1.40
N LYS A 98 12.73 -10.80 -2.05
CA LYS A 98 14.14 -10.42 -2.16
C LYS A 98 14.34 -9.02 -2.75
N LYS A 99 13.56 -8.64 -3.77
CA LYS A 99 13.65 -7.31 -4.41
C LYS A 99 13.28 -6.18 -3.45
N CYS A 100 12.15 -6.29 -2.76
CA CYS A 100 11.76 -5.29 -1.76
C CYS A 100 12.76 -5.25 -0.60
N ARG A 101 13.25 -6.40 -0.14
CA ARG A 101 14.28 -6.47 0.90
C ARG A 101 15.55 -5.69 0.54
N VAL A 102 16.03 -5.79 -0.70
CA VAL A 102 17.19 -5.02 -1.16
C VAL A 102 16.87 -3.53 -1.17
N ARG A 103 15.75 -3.11 -1.77
CA ARG A 103 15.34 -1.69 -1.81
C ARG A 103 15.21 -1.08 -0.42
N ILE A 104 14.62 -1.80 0.54
CA ILE A 104 14.52 -1.37 1.93
C ILE A 104 15.90 -1.11 2.52
N LYS A 105 16.82 -2.07 2.40
CA LYS A 105 18.18 -1.93 2.93
C LYS A 105 18.94 -0.77 2.29
N ASP A 106 18.73 -0.53 1.00
CA ASP A 106 19.40 0.56 0.29
C ASP A 106 18.89 1.93 0.73
N GLN A 107 17.58 2.06 1.03
CA GLN A 107 17.00 3.31 1.54
C GLN A 107 17.39 3.55 3.00
N ASP A 108 17.32 2.52 3.86
CA ASP A 108 17.74 2.61 5.27
C ASP A 108 19.23 3.03 5.40
N LYS A 109 20.07 2.74 4.39
CA LYS A 109 21.47 3.20 4.33
C LYS A 109 21.59 4.68 3.95
N LYS A 110 20.77 5.15 2.99
CA LYS A 110 20.76 6.54 2.54
C LYS A 110 20.33 7.49 3.66
N GLU A 111 19.33 7.09 4.44
CA GLU A 111 18.83 7.87 5.59
C GLU A 111 19.86 8.00 6.73
N LYS A 112 20.87 7.12 6.80
CA LYS A 112 21.93 7.17 7.82
C LYS A 112 23.17 7.96 7.37
N GLN A 113 23.22 8.41 6.11
CA GLN A 113 24.32 9.18 5.54
C GLN A 113 23.99 10.67 5.37
N THR A 114 22.76 11.05 5.69
CA THR A 114 22.25 12.43 5.78
C THR A 114 22.02 12.80 7.23
#